data_AF-A0A4Q2XA86-F1
#
_entry.id   AF-A0A4Q2XA86-F1
#
_cell.length_a   1.000
_cell.length_b   1.000
_cell.length_c   1.000
_cell.angle_alpha   90.00
_cell.angle_beta   90.00
_cell.angle_gamma   90.00
#
_symmetry.space_group_name_H-M   'P 1'
#
loop_
_entity.id
_entity.type
_entity.pdbx_description
1 polymer ?
#
loop_
_entity_poly.entity_id
_entity_poly.type
_entity_poly.pdbx_seq_one_letter_code
_entity_poly.pdbx_strand_id
1 'polypeptide(L)'
;MDTLDHSLREFIPVNGAWLPLETLLEQAFSDPDPKRYYHAIFNLFERFPEEDGPVFWSALHGMEHFGDYEDLLVQYFRRWPTVMTRIMIRRIWNTGQTHIDGIEISKLIPDDAVS
;
A
#
# COMPACT_ATOMS: atom_id res chain seq x y z
N MET A 1 3.11 20.67 -5.61
CA MET A 1 3.40 19.22 -5.54
C MET A 1 4.82 19.10 -5.09
N ASP A 2 5.07 18.39 -3.99
CA ASP A 2 6.42 18.15 -3.49
C ASP A 2 7.19 17.25 -4.45
N THR A 3 8.51 17.44 -4.58
CA THR A 3 9.35 16.71 -5.53
C THR A 3 9.31 15.21 -5.23
N LEU A 4 9.31 14.81 -3.95
CA LEU A 4 9.28 13.41 -3.55
C LEU A 4 7.93 12.73 -3.84
N ASP A 5 6.80 13.39 -3.51
CA ASP A 5 5.47 12.90 -3.86
C ASP A 5 5.31 12.69 -5.38
N HIS A 6 5.83 13.62 -6.19
CA HIS A 6 5.85 13.46 -7.65
C HIS A 6 6.73 12.29 -8.10
N SER A 7 7.94 12.15 -7.54
CA SER A 7 8.83 11.04 -7.87
C SER A 7 8.23 9.67 -7.54
N LEU A 8 7.51 9.53 -6.42
CA LEU A 8 6.80 8.29 -6.09
C LEU A 8 5.67 8.01 -7.08
N ARG A 9 4.85 9.02 -7.40
CA ARG A 9 3.69 8.86 -8.30
C ARG A 9 4.07 8.49 -9.72
N GLU A 10 5.18 9.03 -10.23
CA GLU A 10 5.66 8.81 -11.59
C GLU A 10 6.72 7.70 -11.69
N PHE A 11 7.04 7.03 -10.59
CA PHE A 11 8.09 5.99 -10.58
C PHE A 11 7.81 4.92 -11.64
N ILE A 12 8.82 4.57 -12.44
CA ILE A 12 8.80 3.44 -13.36
C ILE A 12 10.12 2.68 -13.17
N PRO A 13 10.09 1.34 -13.01
CA PRO A 13 11.33 0.56 -12.90
C PRO A 13 12.14 0.65 -14.19
N VAL A 14 13.43 0.94 -14.09
CA VAL A 14 14.34 1.01 -15.24
C VAL A 14 15.02 -0.35 -15.39
N ASN A 15 14.82 -1.02 -16.51
CA ASN A 15 15.34 -2.39 -16.75
C ASN A 15 14.95 -3.38 -15.64
N GLY A 16 13.75 -3.24 -15.08
CA GLY A 16 13.26 -4.07 -13.96
C GLY A 16 13.91 -3.74 -12.60
N ALA A 17 14.72 -2.70 -12.50
CA ALA A 17 15.33 -2.30 -11.24
C ALA A 17 14.35 -1.49 -10.38
N TRP A 18 14.01 -2.05 -9.21
CA TRP A 18 13.13 -1.46 -8.22
C TRP A 18 13.88 -0.73 -7.09
N LEU A 19 15.19 -0.94 -6.97
CA LEU A 19 16.01 -0.32 -5.91
C LEU A 19 15.82 1.20 -5.78
N PRO A 20 15.69 2.00 -6.87
CA PRO A 20 15.47 3.43 -6.69
C PRO A 20 14.15 3.76 -5.98
N LEU A 21 13.12 2.91 -6.09
CA LEU A 21 11.89 3.09 -5.34
C LEU A 21 12.10 2.87 -3.84
N GLU A 22 12.93 1.90 -3.43
CA GLU A 22 13.30 1.71 -2.03
C GLU A 22 13.84 3.01 -1.42
N THR A 23 14.76 3.66 -2.13
CA THR A 23 15.33 4.95 -1.71
C THR A 23 14.28 6.07 -1.60
N LEU A 24 13.27 6.09 -2.48
CA LEU A 24 12.17 7.06 -2.39
C LEU A 24 11.28 6.79 -1.17
N LEU A 25 11.00 5.51 -0.89
CA LEU A 25 10.20 5.11 0.28
C LEU A 25 10.94 5.43 1.58
N GLU A 26 12.23 5.14 1.68
CA GLU A 26 13.07 5.51 2.82
C GLU A 26 13.01 7.02 3.11
N GLN A 27 13.09 7.84 2.07
CA GLN A 27 12.97 9.30 2.20
C GLN A 27 11.56 9.71 2.67
N ALA A 28 10.52 9.11 2.09
CA ALA A 28 9.13 9.42 2.43
C ALA A 28 8.81 9.07 3.88
N PHE A 29 9.33 7.94 4.36
CA PHE A 29 9.17 7.48 5.74
C PHE A 29 10.11 8.18 6.74
N SER A 30 11.09 8.94 6.26
CA SER A 30 11.94 9.80 7.10
C SER A 30 11.45 11.25 7.21
N ASP A 31 10.39 11.61 6.47
CA ASP A 31 9.77 12.93 6.51
C ASP A 31 9.13 13.21 7.88
N PRO A 32 9.07 14.48 8.34
CA PRO A 32 8.32 14.84 9.56
C PRO A 32 6.82 14.47 9.51
N ASP A 33 6.23 14.33 8.33
CA ASP A 33 4.86 13.87 8.10
C ASP A 33 4.80 12.77 7.02
N PRO A 34 5.15 11.51 7.33
CA PRO A 34 5.18 10.42 6.35
C PRO A 34 3.82 10.10 5.72
N LYS A 35 2.74 10.34 6.47
CA LYS A 35 1.36 9.96 6.09
C LYS A 35 0.90 10.68 4.83
N ARG A 36 1.44 11.87 4.56
CA ARG A 36 1.15 12.63 3.33
C ARG A 36 1.47 11.86 2.03
N TYR A 37 2.37 10.87 2.08
CA TYR A 37 2.78 10.09 0.91
C TYR A 37 1.94 8.83 0.68
N TYR A 38 1.00 8.50 1.58
CA TYR A 38 0.21 7.27 1.45
C TYR A 38 -0.57 7.21 0.13
N HIS A 39 -1.14 8.33 -0.32
CA HIS A 39 -1.78 8.39 -1.62
C HIS A 39 -0.83 8.06 -2.78
N ALA A 40 0.42 8.50 -2.74
CA ALA A 40 1.41 8.17 -3.75
C ALA A 40 1.75 6.67 -3.71
N ILE A 41 1.87 6.09 -2.52
CA ILE A 41 2.14 4.65 -2.32
C ILE A 41 0.96 3.80 -2.81
N PHE A 42 -0.29 4.16 -2.49
CA PHE A 42 -1.42 3.41 -3.01
C PHE A 42 -1.59 3.56 -4.53
N ASN A 43 -1.29 4.73 -5.11
CA ASN A 43 -1.24 4.88 -6.56
C ASN A 43 -0.16 3.99 -7.19
N LEU A 44 1.00 3.82 -6.53
CA LEU A 44 2.02 2.87 -6.97
C LEU A 44 1.45 1.44 -7.03
N PHE A 45 0.72 1.01 -5.99
CA PHE A 45 0.08 -0.32 -6.00
C PHE A 45 -0.90 -0.48 -7.17
N GLU A 46 -1.71 0.53 -7.47
CA GLU A 46 -2.65 0.46 -8.60
C GLU A 46 -1.94 0.41 -9.96
N ARG A 47 -0.83 1.13 -10.11
CA ARG A 47 -0.01 1.14 -11.34
C ARG A 47 0.71 -0.19 -11.57
N PHE A 48 0.98 -0.93 -10.50
CA PHE A 48 1.65 -2.23 -10.52
C PHE A 48 0.82 -3.27 -9.75
N PRO A 49 -0.37 -3.62 -10.26
CA PRO A 49 -1.41 -4.31 -9.46
C PRO A 49 -1.08 -5.76 -9.10
N GLU A 50 -0.16 -6.38 -9.83
CA GLU A 50 0.27 -7.78 -9.66
C GLU A 50 1.58 -7.91 -8.87
N GLU A 51 2.28 -6.80 -8.60
CA GLU A 51 3.57 -6.82 -7.93
C GLU A 51 3.41 -6.93 -6.41
N ASP A 52 4.23 -7.79 -5.81
CA ASP A 52 4.38 -7.97 -4.36
C ASP A 52 5.85 -8.15 -3.95
N GLY A 53 6.77 -7.63 -4.77
CA GLY A 53 8.21 -7.75 -4.53
C GLY A 53 8.68 -7.05 -3.24
N PRO A 54 9.94 -7.28 -2.82
CA PRO A 54 10.47 -6.78 -1.53
C PRO A 54 10.21 -5.29 -1.25
N VAL A 55 10.29 -4.44 -2.28
CA VAL A 55 10.07 -2.99 -2.15
C VAL A 55 8.61 -2.64 -1.83
N PHE A 56 7.64 -3.43 -2.31
CA PHE A 56 6.23 -3.26 -1.95
C PHE A 56 5.96 -3.67 -0.50
N TRP A 57 6.69 -4.69 -0.01
CA TRP A 57 6.69 -5.03 1.42
C TRP A 57 7.33 -3.94 2.27
N SER A 58 8.43 -3.31 1.83
CA SER A 58 8.98 -2.13 2.50
C SER A 58 7.96 -0.99 2.59
N ALA A 59 7.21 -0.73 1.52
CA ALA A 59 6.13 0.25 1.53
C ALA A 59 5.04 -0.09 2.57
N LEU A 60 4.62 -1.35 2.60
CA LEU A 60 3.66 -1.85 3.60
C LEU A 60 4.20 -1.67 5.03
N HIS A 61 5.41 -2.14 5.31
CA HIS A 61 5.99 -2.06 6.65
C HIS A 61 6.17 -0.62 7.12
N GLY A 62 6.52 0.31 6.21
CA GLY A 62 6.53 1.73 6.53
C GLY A 62 5.15 2.24 6.92
N MET A 63 4.09 1.92 6.17
CA MET A 63 2.72 2.31 6.54
C MET A 63 2.25 1.66 7.85
N GLU A 64 2.57 0.37 8.08
CA GLU A 64 2.27 -0.33 9.34
C GLU A 64 2.97 0.32 10.53
N HIS A 65 4.20 0.82 10.36
CA HIS A 65 4.95 1.49 11.42
C HIS A 65 4.31 2.82 11.85
N PHE A 66 3.82 3.62 10.89
CA PHE A 66 3.24 4.95 11.18
C PHE A 66 1.72 4.93 11.41
N GLY A 67 1.03 3.86 11.00
CA GLY A 67 -0.41 3.67 11.17
C GLY A 67 -1.28 4.62 10.34
N ASP A 68 -2.60 4.57 10.58
CA ASP A 68 -3.64 5.41 9.95
C ASP A 68 -3.72 5.28 8.42
N TYR A 69 -3.40 4.10 7.87
CA TYR A 69 -3.51 3.83 6.43
C TYR A 69 -4.77 3.03 6.08
N GLU A 70 -5.46 2.48 7.06
CA GLU A 70 -6.49 1.45 6.89
C GLU A 70 -7.74 1.99 6.19
N ASP A 71 -8.19 3.19 6.53
CA ASP A 71 -9.32 3.86 5.86
C ASP A 71 -9.00 4.10 4.37
N LEU A 72 -7.74 4.46 4.09
CA LEU A 72 -7.27 4.69 2.73
C LEU A 72 -7.12 3.37 1.96
N LEU A 73 -6.65 2.32 2.62
CA LEU A 73 -6.59 0.96 2.07
C LEU A 73 -7.98 0.52 1.59
N VAL A 74 -9.02 0.73 2.39
CA VAL A 74 -10.39 0.36 2.01
C VAL A 74 -10.86 1.16 0.78
N GLN A 75 -10.60 2.46 0.75
CA GLN A 75 -10.97 3.32 -0.38
C GLN A 75 -10.31 2.85 -1.69
N TYR A 76 -8.99 2.62 -1.66
CA TYR A 76 -8.24 2.16 -2.82
C TYR A 76 -8.59 0.73 -3.22
N PHE A 77 -8.76 -0.17 -2.25
CA PHE A 77 -9.18 -1.54 -2.52
C PHE A 77 -10.53 -1.60 -3.23
N ARG A 78 -11.52 -0.82 -2.78
CA ARG A 78 -12.84 -0.76 -3.43
C ARG A 78 -12.78 -0.17 -4.84
N ARG A 79 -11.86 0.75 -5.09
CA ARG A 79 -11.67 1.38 -6.39
C ARG A 79 -10.97 0.44 -7.37
N TRP A 80 -9.84 -0.14 -6.97
CA TRP A 80 -9.02 -1.02 -7.79
C TRP A 80 -8.24 -2.00 -6.89
N PRO A 81 -8.77 -3.21 -6.65
CA PRO A 81 -8.07 -4.20 -5.84
C PRO A 81 -6.77 -4.67 -6.49
N THR A 82 -5.70 -4.69 -5.71
CA THR A 82 -4.34 -5.14 -6.11
C THR A 82 -3.90 -6.31 -5.24
N VAL A 83 -2.82 -7.00 -5.63
CA VAL A 83 -2.20 -8.07 -4.81
C VAL A 83 -1.86 -7.52 -3.42
N MET A 84 -1.16 -6.38 -3.36
CA MET A 84 -0.79 -5.76 -2.07
C MET A 84 -1.99 -5.37 -1.21
N THR A 85 -3.02 -4.72 -1.77
CA THR A 85 -4.19 -4.31 -0.97
C THR A 85 -5.00 -5.51 -0.46
N ARG A 86 -5.08 -6.61 -1.23
CA ARG A 86 -5.65 -7.89 -0.76
C ARG A 86 -4.85 -8.47 0.40
N ILE A 87 -3.52 -8.52 0.27
CA ILE A 87 -2.61 -8.98 1.32
C ILE A 87 -2.80 -8.16 2.59
N MET A 88 -2.84 -6.83 2.47
CA MET A 88 -3.01 -5.92 3.61
C MET A 88 -4.33 -6.17 4.36
N ILE A 89 -5.46 -6.26 3.65
CA ILE A 89 -6.75 -6.54 4.28
C ILE A 89 -6.75 -7.93 4.95
N ARG A 90 -6.17 -8.95 4.29
CA ARG A 90 -6.04 -10.30 4.87
C ARG A 90 -5.17 -10.28 6.14
N ARG A 91 -4.07 -9.54 6.14
CA ARG A 91 -3.20 -9.37 7.32
C ARG A 91 -3.95 -8.74 8.47
N ILE A 92 -4.70 -7.66 8.22
CA ILE A 92 -5.55 -7.02 9.23
C ILE A 92 -6.58 -8.03 9.77
N TRP A 93 -7.25 -8.78 8.90
CA TRP A 93 -8.20 -9.80 9.34
C TRP A 93 -7.55 -10.87 10.23
N ASN A 94 -6.36 -11.32 9.87
CA ASN A 94 -5.60 -12.33 10.63
C ASN A 94 -5.16 -11.85 12.02
N THR A 95 -5.23 -10.54 12.33
CA THR A 95 -5.00 -10.05 13.71
C THR A 95 -6.21 -10.24 14.62
N GLY A 96 -7.35 -10.70 14.08
CA GLY A 96 -8.63 -10.78 14.76
C GLY A 96 -9.51 -9.54 14.58
N GLN A 97 -9.02 -8.51 13.88
CA GLN A 97 -9.83 -7.35 13.51
C GLN A 97 -10.90 -7.77 12.48
N THR A 98 -12.14 -7.36 12.72
CA THR A 98 -13.29 -7.72 11.86
C THR A 98 -13.82 -6.56 11.03
N HIS A 99 -13.40 -5.33 11.34
CA HIS A 99 -13.85 -4.11 10.68
C HIS A 99 -12.70 -3.15 10.41
N ILE A 100 -12.75 -2.44 9.28
CA ILE A 100 -11.92 -1.27 8.97
C ILE A 100 -12.87 -0.13 8.63
N ASP A 101 -12.77 1.01 9.31
CA ASP A 101 -13.69 2.16 9.13
C ASP A 101 -15.19 1.77 9.13
N GLY A 102 -15.60 0.93 10.08
CA GLY A 102 -16.98 0.43 10.17
C GLY A 102 -17.39 -0.55 9.06
N ILE A 103 -16.48 -0.91 8.15
CA ILE A 103 -16.72 -1.86 7.06
C ILE A 103 -16.24 -3.24 7.48
N GLU A 104 -17.14 -4.21 7.45
CA GLU A 104 -16.85 -5.61 7.75
C GLU A 104 -15.88 -6.20 6.72
N ILE A 105 -14.76 -6.76 7.19
CA ILE A 105 -13.68 -7.24 6.32
C ILE A 105 -14.13 -8.45 5.47
N SER A 106 -15.00 -9.31 6.00
CA SER A 106 -15.57 -10.46 5.27
C SER A 106 -16.30 -10.04 3.99
N LYS A 107 -16.82 -8.81 3.92
CA LYS A 107 -17.48 -8.24 2.73
C LYS A 107 -16.49 -7.72 1.68
N LEU A 108 -15.23 -7.54 2.06
CA LEU A 108 -14.17 -7.07 1.16
C LEU A 108 -13.43 -8.23 0.49
N ILE A 109 -13.18 -9.31 1.22
CA ILE A 109 -12.51 -10.51 0.70
C ILE A 109 -13.36 -11.73 1.08
N PRO A 110 -14.09 -12.34 0.11
CA PRO A 110 -14.79 -13.60 0.34
C PRO A 110 -13.82 -14.71 0.76
N ASP A 111 -14.23 -15.56 1.70
CA ASP A 111 -13.46 -16.67 2.29
C ASP A 111 -12.81 -17.61 1.25
N ASP A 112 -13.39 -17.65 0.05
CA ASP A 112 -13.18 -18.56 -1.07
C ASP A 112 -12.18 -18.08 -2.13
N ALA A 113 -11.49 -16.95 -1.93
CA ALA A 113 -10.33 -16.60 -2.76
C ALA A 113 -9.09 -17.40 -2.35
N VAL A 114 -9.16 -18.73 -2.48
CA VAL A 114 -8.04 -19.66 -2.41
C VAL A 114 -7.84 -20.23 -3.81
N SER A 115 -6.71 -19.89 -4.42
CA SER A 115 -6.09 -20.65 -5.50
C SER A 115 -4.61 -20.72 -5.20
#